data_AF-A0A2T3M927-F1
#
_entry.id   AF-A0A2T3M927-F1
#
_cell.length_a   1.000
_cell.length_b   1.000
_cell.length_c   1.000
_cell.angle_alpha   90.00
_cell.angle_beta   90.00
_cell.angle_gamma   90.00
#
_symmetry.space_group_name_H-M   'P 1'
#
loop_
_entity.id
_entity.type
_entity.pdbx_description
1 polymer ?
#
loop_
_entity_poly.entity_id
_entity_poly.type
_entity_poly.pdbx_seq_one_letter_code
_entity_poly.pdbx_strand_id
1 'polypeptide(L)'
;MKKTISFAAIHFTVAFTVAYLLTGDIIIGSLIAMIEPMVNTVAFYFHEKVWQSKALKQSRFSTPSRKTVSFAIVHFSVAFSVVYLLTGDVLIGSLMAMIEPAINTMAYYFHEHVWQRKDNSQEEKHQHTWLDAMACQH
;
A
#
# COMPACT_ATOMS: atom_id res chain seq x y z
N MET A 1 -3.96 15.81 4.42
CA MET A 1 -4.67 14.83 5.29
C MET A 1 -5.76 14.06 4.56
N LYS A 2 -6.70 14.71 3.85
CA LYS A 2 -7.80 14.01 3.16
C LYS A 2 -7.34 12.96 2.13
N LYS A 3 -6.31 13.26 1.31
CA LYS A 3 -5.75 12.32 0.32
C LYS A 3 -5.16 11.05 0.97
N THR A 4 -4.43 11.19 2.07
CA THR A 4 -3.79 10.07 2.79
C THR A 4 -4.80 9.12 3.42
N ILE A 5 -5.85 9.65 4.05
CA ILE A 5 -6.92 8.82 4.64
C ILE A 5 -7.69 8.11 3.53
N SER A 6 -7.96 8.81 2.43
CA SER A 6 -8.62 8.20 1.26
C SER A 6 -7.79 7.07 0.66
N PHE A 7 -6.46 7.23 0.60
CA PHE A 7 -5.55 6.20 0.12
C PHE A 7 -5.59 4.95 1.01
N ALA A 8 -5.46 5.13 2.33
CA ALA A 8 -5.54 4.02 3.28
C ALA A 8 -6.91 3.31 3.20
N ALA A 9 -8.01 4.06 3.13
CA ALA A 9 -9.35 3.50 3.03
C ALA A 9 -9.53 2.62 1.79
N ILE A 10 -9.00 3.03 0.63
CA ILE A 10 -9.06 2.24 -0.60
C ILE A 10 -8.24 0.97 -0.46
N HIS A 11 -7.01 1.07 0.04
CA HIS A 11 -6.13 -0.08 0.27
C HIS A 11 -6.82 -1.14 1.15
N PHE A 12 -7.36 -0.73 2.30
CA PHE A 12 -8.07 -1.64 3.20
C PHE A 12 -9.34 -2.21 2.57
N THR A 13 -10.11 -1.40 1.84
CA THR A 13 -11.35 -1.87 1.19
C THR A 13 -11.05 -2.91 0.12
N VAL A 14 -10.01 -2.67 -0.69
CA VAL A 14 -9.55 -3.59 -1.73
C VAL A 14 -9.00 -4.87 -1.11
N ALA A 15 -8.08 -4.78 -0.15
CA ALA A 15 -7.51 -5.94 0.52
C ALA A 15 -8.59 -6.80 1.18
N PHE A 16 -9.53 -6.18 1.91
CA PHE A 16 -10.68 -6.86 2.49
C PHE A 16 -11.55 -7.54 1.43
N THR A 17 -11.87 -6.84 0.34
CA THR A 17 -12.74 -7.38 -0.72
C THR A 17 -12.10 -8.58 -1.40
N VAL A 18 -10.81 -8.50 -1.74
CA VAL A 18 -10.06 -9.59 -2.37
C VAL A 18 -9.96 -10.77 -1.40
N ALA A 19 -9.59 -10.54 -0.15
CA ALA A 19 -9.49 -11.59 0.85
C ALA A 19 -10.84 -12.28 1.07
N TYR A 20 -11.93 -11.53 1.19
CA TYR A 20 -13.29 -12.05 1.31
C TYR A 20 -13.71 -12.89 0.10
N LEU A 21 -13.39 -12.43 -1.13
CA LEU A 21 -13.69 -13.19 -2.34
C LEU A 21 -12.91 -14.52 -2.43
N LEU A 22 -11.68 -14.55 -1.90
CA LEU A 22 -10.84 -15.75 -1.92
C LEU A 22 -11.15 -16.73 -0.77
N THR A 23 -11.48 -16.23 0.42
CA THR A 23 -11.72 -17.07 1.60
C THR A 23 -13.19 -17.40 1.81
N GLY A 24 -14.11 -16.58 1.28
CA GLY A 24 -15.55 -16.69 1.53
C GLY A 24 -16.00 -16.28 2.93
N ASP A 25 -15.09 -15.82 3.79
CA ASP A 25 -15.36 -15.47 5.18
C ASP A 25 -14.95 -14.02 5.49
N ILE A 26 -15.93 -13.24 5.98
CA ILE A 26 -15.77 -11.84 6.37
C ILE A 26 -14.77 -11.70 7.53
N ILE A 27 -14.79 -12.62 8.49
CA ILE A 27 -13.92 -12.59 9.67
C ILE A 27 -12.47 -12.82 9.22
N ILE A 28 -12.23 -13.85 8.42
CA ILE A 28 -10.88 -14.14 7.91
C ILE A 28 -10.39 -13.00 7.01
N GLY A 29 -11.25 -12.49 6.11
CA GLY A 29 -10.88 -11.38 5.22
C GLY A 29 -10.53 -10.10 5.96
N SER A 30 -11.26 -9.76 7.03
CA SER A 30 -10.95 -8.59 7.88
C SER A 30 -9.68 -8.78 8.72
N LEU A 31 -9.45 -10.00 9.25
CA LEU A 31 -8.22 -10.33 9.97
C LEU A 31 -6.99 -10.23 9.06
N ILE A 32 -7.06 -10.77 7.85
CA ILE A 32 -5.97 -10.65 6.86
C ILE A 32 -5.67 -9.18 6.58
N ALA A 33 -6.69 -8.40 6.22
CA ALA A 33 -6.54 -6.99 5.86
C ALA A 33 -5.91 -6.13 6.98
N MET A 34 -6.05 -6.53 8.25
CA MET A 34 -5.43 -5.83 9.39
C MET A 34 -4.05 -6.39 9.77
N ILE A 35 -3.92 -7.71 9.86
CA ILE A 35 -2.72 -8.37 10.37
C ILE A 35 -1.57 -8.25 9.37
N GLU A 36 -1.84 -8.36 8.08
CA GLU A 36 -0.83 -8.30 7.03
C GLU A 36 0.03 -7.02 7.08
N PRO A 37 -0.55 -5.80 7.04
CA PRO A 37 0.25 -4.58 7.12
C PRO A 37 0.97 -4.43 8.47
N MET A 38 0.40 -4.94 9.57
CA MET A 38 1.02 -4.90 10.89
C MET A 38 2.27 -5.78 10.97
N VAL A 39 2.17 -7.05 10.57
CA VAL A 39 3.29 -8.00 10.60
C VAL A 39 4.35 -7.59 9.60
N ASN A 40 3.96 -7.12 8.41
CA ASN A 40 4.89 -6.63 7.41
C ASN A 40 5.70 -5.42 7.90
N THR A 41 5.06 -4.50 8.64
CA THR A 41 5.76 -3.34 9.25
C THR A 41 6.81 -3.80 10.27
N VAL A 42 6.48 -4.80 11.10
CA VAL A 42 7.41 -5.36 12.08
C VAL A 42 8.57 -6.08 11.39
N ALA A 43 8.27 -6.91 10.37
CA ALA A 43 9.29 -7.59 9.59
C ALA A 43 10.24 -6.61 8.88
N PHE A 44 9.68 -5.54 8.32
CA PHE A 44 10.46 -4.46 7.71
C PHE A 44 11.37 -3.76 8.72
N TYR A 45 10.88 -3.48 9.92
CA TYR A 45 11.71 -2.88 10.99
C TYR A 45 12.93 -3.75 11.30
N PHE A 46 12.75 -5.07 11.42
CA PHE A 46 13.86 -5.98 11.63
C PHE A 46 14.79 -6.10 10.41
N HIS A 47 14.23 -6.16 9.19
CA HIS A 47 15.00 -6.15 7.95
C HIS A 47 15.93 -4.94 7.87
N GLU A 48 15.41 -3.74 8.14
CA GLU A 48 16.20 -2.52 8.14
C GLU A 48 17.24 -2.52 9.26
N LYS A 49 16.89 -2.99 10.46
CA LYS A 49 17.84 -3.08 11.59
C LYS A 49 19.01 -4.02 11.29
N VAL A 50 18.75 -5.15 10.64
CA VAL A 50 19.79 -6.09 10.18
C VAL A 50 20.65 -5.42 9.12
N TRP A 51 20.03 -4.74 8.13
CA TRP A 51 20.72 -4.06 7.04
C TRP A 51 21.62 -2.91 7.51
N GLN A 52 21.23 -2.21 8.58
CA GLN A 52 22.03 -1.13 9.19
C GLN A 52 23.15 -1.61 10.11
N SER A 53 23.26 -2.92 10.36
CA SER A 53 24.36 -3.48 11.14
C SER A 53 25.71 -3.21 10.47
N LYS A 54 26.73 -2.91 11.30
CA LYS A 54 28.10 -2.55 10.83
C LYS A 54 28.69 -3.57 9.86
N ALA A 55 28.30 -4.83 9.98
CA ALA A 55 28.72 -5.93 9.09
C ALA A 55 28.25 -5.78 7.64
N LEU A 56 27.02 -5.30 7.41
CA LEU A 56 26.47 -5.15 6.06
C LEU A 56 26.78 -3.78 5.46
N LYS A 57 26.94 -2.74 6.30
CA LYS A 57 27.30 -1.37 5.90
C LYS A 57 28.67 -1.28 5.22
N GLN A 58 29.62 -2.15 5.59
CA GLN A 58 30.97 -2.24 5.00
C GLN A 58 30.99 -3.07 3.71
N SER A 59 29.94 -3.84 3.44
CA SER A 59 29.93 -4.82 2.35
C SER A 59 29.44 -4.20 1.02
N ARG A 60 29.97 -4.71 -0.11
CA ARG A 60 29.55 -4.39 -1.49
C ARG A 60 28.06 -4.65 -1.79
N PHE A 61 27.26 -5.09 -0.81
CA PHE A 61 25.81 -5.32 -0.91
C PHE A 61 24.97 -4.04 -0.84
N SER A 62 25.58 -2.87 -0.59
CA SER A 62 24.90 -1.56 -0.57
C SER A 62 24.39 -1.06 -1.94
N THR A 63 24.26 -1.94 -2.94
CA THR A 63 23.65 -1.61 -4.22
C THR A 63 22.13 -1.46 -4.04
N PRO A 64 21.49 -0.37 -4.51
CA PRO A 64 20.06 -0.13 -4.34
C PRO A 64 19.16 -1.30 -4.76
N SER A 65 19.56 -2.03 -5.80
CA SER A 65 18.84 -3.18 -6.36
C SER A 65 18.75 -4.36 -5.38
N ARG A 66 19.81 -4.65 -4.61
CA ARG A 66 19.83 -5.76 -3.64
C ARG A 66 18.94 -5.49 -2.42
N LYS A 67 18.89 -4.23 -1.98
CA LYS A 67 17.97 -3.80 -0.91
C LYS A 67 16.51 -3.95 -1.34
N THR A 68 16.19 -3.59 -2.58
CA THR A 68 14.83 -3.70 -3.14
C THR A 68 14.39 -5.16 -3.30
N VAL A 69 15.27 -6.03 -3.81
CA VAL A 69 14.95 -7.46 -3.95
C VAL A 69 14.78 -8.12 -2.58
N SER A 70 15.66 -7.84 -1.62
CA SER A 70 15.50 -8.38 -0.26
C SER A 70 14.25 -7.85 0.44
N PHE A 71 13.90 -6.59 0.23
CA PHE A 71 12.63 -6.01 0.69
C PHE A 71 11.43 -6.77 0.12
N ALA A 72 11.40 -6.99 -1.20
CA ALA A 72 10.33 -7.74 -1.85
C ALA A 72 10.22 -9.17 -1.31
N ILE A 73 11.35 -9.89 -1.17
CA ILE A 73 11.36 -11.27 -0.63
C ILE A 73 10.78 -11.32 0.79
N VAL A 74 11.15 -10.37 1.66
CA VAL A 74 10.61 -10.31 3.02
C VAL A 74 9.11 -10.03 2.98
N HIS A 75 8.68 -9.06 2.16
CA HIS A 75 7.26 -8.71 2.03
C HIS A 75 6.40 -9.90 1.58
N PHE A 76 6.79 -10.54 0.47
CA PHE A 76 6.05 -11.70 -0.07
C PHE A 76 6.08 -12.90 0.88
N SER A 77 7.21 -13.18 1.53
CA SER A 77 7.31 -14.31 2.45
C SER A 77 6.46 -14.12 3.71
N VAL A 78 6.41 -12.90 4.24
CA VAL A 78 5.57 -12.55 5.40
C VAL A 78 4.09 -12.57 5.03
N ALA A 79 3.71 -11.93 3.92
CA ALA A 79 2.32 -11.94 3.42
C ALA A 79 1.81 -13.37 3.20
N PHE A 80 2.59 -14.19 2.49
CA PHE A 80 2.29 -15.61 2.30
C PHE A 80 2.12 -16.35 3.63
N SER A 81 3.05 -16.17 4.57
CA SER A 81 3.03 -16.89 5.85
C SER A 81 1.82 -16.51 6.69
N VAL A 82 1.46 -15.22 6.75
CA VAL A 82 0.30 -14.75 7.50
C VAL A 82 -0.99 -15.34 6.93
N VAL A 83 -1.20 -15.25 5.61
CA VAL A 83 -2.41 -15.78 4.97
C VAL A 83 -2.46 -17.30 5.08
N TYR A 84 -1.33 -17.98 4.87
CA TYR A 84 -1.26 -19.44 5.04
C TYR A 84 -1.62 -19.86 6.48
N LEU A 85 -1.14 -19.14 7.50
CA LEU A 85 -1.47 -19.45 8.90
C LEU A 85 -2.94 -19.19 9.24
N LEU A 86 -3.56 -18.18 8.63
CA LEU A 86 -4.96 -17.83 8.87
C LEU A 86 -5.94 -18.72 8.10
N THR A 87 -5.59 -19.13 6.88
CA THR A 87 -6.48 -19.87 5.98
C THR A 87 -6.18 -21.37 5.95
N GLY A 88 -4.95 -21.77 6.28
CA GLY A 88 -4.48 -23.16 6.18
C GLY A 88 -4.21 -23.65 4.76
N ASP A 89 -4.40 -22.79 3.74
CA ASP A 89 -4.25 -23.14 2.33
C ASP A 89 -3.09 -22.39 1.68
N VAL A 90 -2.14 -23.17 1.15
CA VAL A 90 -0.97 -22.66 0.42
C VAL A 90 -1.38 -21.93 -0.86
N LEU A 91 -2.44 -22.39 -1.54
CA LEU A 91 -2.92 -21.77 -2.77
C LEU A 91 -3.45 -20.37 -2.49
N ILE A 92 -4.29 -20.21 -1.46
CA ILE A 92 -4.85 -18.90 -1.09
C ILE A 92 -3.73 -17.96 -0.64
N GLY A 93 -2.78 -18.44 0.17
CA GLY A 93 -1.63 -17.63 0.59
C GLY A 93 -0.77 -17.15 -0.59
N SER A 94 -0.49 -18.02 -1.54
CA SER A 94 0.31 -17.67 -2.73
C SER A 94 -0.43 -16.70 -3.65
N LEU A 95 -1.74 -16.94 -3.84
CA LEU A 95 -2.58 -16.13 -4.69
C LEU A 95 -2.76 -14.72 -4.12
N MET A 96 -3.05 -14.60 -2.82
CA MET A 96 -3.21 -13.32 -2.15
C MET A 96 -1.93 -12.50 -2.22
N ALA A 97 -0.78 -13.11 -1.93
CA ALA A 97 0.53 -12.45 -1.98
C ALA A 97 0.85 -11.86 -3.37
N MET A 98 0.28 -12.41 -4.45
CA MET A 98 0.47 -11.88 -5.81
C MET A 98 -0.62 -10.90 -6.23
N ILE A 99 -1.88 -11.18 -5.90
CA ILE A 99 -3.03 -10.41 -6.36
C ILE A 99 -3.12 -9.07 -5.64
N GLU A 100 -2.85 -9.05 -4.33
CA GLU A 100 -3.02 -7.85 -3.52
C GLU A 100 -2.17 -6.66 -3.99
N PRO A 101 -0.86 -6.81 -4.26
CA PRO A 101 -0.06 -5.73 -4.80
C PRO A 101 -0.55 -5.24 -6.18
N ALA A 102 -1.06 -6.15 -7.02
CA ALA A 102 -1.52 -5.82 -8.36
C ALA A 102 -2.82 -5.00 -8.34
N ILE A 103 -3.82 -5.46 -7.56
CA ILE A 103 -5.10 -4.75 -7.46
C ILE A 103 -4.93 -3.44 -6.71
N ASN A 104 -4.10 -3.41 -5.65
CA ASN A 104 -3.82 -2.17 -4.94
C ASN A 104 -3.15 -1.12 -5.83
N THR A 105 -2.22 -1.54 -6.71
CA THR A 105 -1.60 -0.65 -7.71
C THR A 105 -2.63 -0.09 -8.69
N MET A 106 -3.54 -0.93 -9.17
CA MET A 106 -4.63 -0.50 -10.06
C MET A 106 -5.60 0.45 -9.35
N ALA A 107 -6.01 0.13 -8.14
CA ALA A 107 -6.89 0.97 -7.34
C ALA A 107 -6.25 2.34 -7.05
N TYR A 108 -4.95 2.37 -6.76
CA TYR A 108 -4.19 3.62 -6.62
C TYR A 108 -4.16 4.42 -7.92
N TYR A 109 -3.88 3.78 -9.06
CA TYR A 109 -3.89 4.44 -10.35
C TYR A 109 -5.25 5.11 -10.63
N PHE A 110 -6.36 4.38 -10.43
CA PHE A 110 -7.71 4.97 -10.59
C PHE A 110 -8.01 6.07 -9.58
N HIS A 111 -7.61 5.89 -8.31
CA HIS A 111 -7.78 6.91 -7.27
C HIS A 111 -7.09 8.22 -7.64
N GLU A 112 -5.85 8.13 -8.13
CA GLU A 112 -5.07 9.28 -8.58
C GLU A 112 -5.72 9.95 -9.80
N HIS A 113 -6.19 9.16 -10.77
CA HIS A 113 -6.88 9.69 -11.97
C HIS A 113 -8.17 10.44 -11.63
N VAL A 114 -8.95 9.94 -10.67
CA VAL A 114 -10.17 10.59 -10.20
C VAL A 114 -9.83 11.85 -9.40
N TRP A 115 -8.76 11.82 -8.60
CA TRP A 115 -8.37 12.96 -7.80
C TRP A 115 -7.81 14.11 -8.64
N GLN A 116 -7.00 13.84 -9.66
CA GLN A 116 -6.47 14.87 -10.57
C GLN A 116 -7.58 15.70 -11.23
N ARG A 117 -8.71 15.06 -11.58
CA ARG A 117 -9.89 15.77 -12.10
C ARG A 117 -10.50 16.74 -11.08
N LYS A 118 -10.47 16.40 -9.80
CA LYS A 118 -11.01 17.25 -8.72
C LYS A 118 -10.06 18.36 -8.29
N ASP A 119 -8.74 18.12 -8.32
CA ASP A 119 -7.72 19.15 -8.06
C ASP A 119 -7.79 20.26 -9.13
N ASN A 120 -7.81 19.90 -10.42
CA ASN A 120 -7.89 20.88 -11.51
C ASN A 120 -9.14 21.77 -11.42
N SER A 121 -10.29 21.20 -11.02
CA SER A 121 -11.52 21.98 -10.82
C SER A 121 -11.49 22.87 -9.58
N GLN A 122 -10.67 22.57 -8.58
CA GLN A 122 -10.48 23.46 -7.42
C GLN A 122 -9.51 24.61 -7.74
N GLU A 123 -8.47 24.35 -8.52
CA GLU A 123 -7.49 25.35 -8.95
C GLU A 123 -8.14 26.41 -9.85
N GLU A 124 -8.93 26.01 -10.85
CA GLU A 124 -9.73 26.95 -11.68
C GLU A 124 -10.66 27.81 -10.83
N LYS A 125 -11.35 27.22 -9.85
CA LYS A 125 -12.29 27.94 -8.98
C LYS A 125 -11.58 28.95 -8.10
N HIS A 126 -10.39 28.62 -7.62
CA HIS A 126 -9.57 29.53 -6.82
C HIS A 126 -9.03 30.67 -7.69
N GLN A 127 -8.52 30.37 -8.89
CA GLN A 127 -8.01 31.36 -9.83
C GLN A 127 -9.09 32.36 -10.28
N HIS A 128 -10.30 31.89 -10.58
CA HIS A 128 -11.45 32.76 -10.88
C HIS A 128 -11.81 33.67 -9.68
N THR A 129 -11.84 33.12 -8.47
CA THR A 129 -12.13 33.90 -7.25
C THR A 129 -11.08 34.99 -6.99
N TRP A 130 -9.80 34.71 -7.26
CA TRP A 130 -8.72 35.70 -7.14
C TRP A 130 -8.78 36.79 -8.21
N LEU A 131 -9.10 36.42 -9.46
CA LEU A 131 -9.27 37.39 -10.56
C LEU A 131 -10.47 38.31 -10.32
N ASP A 132 -11.59 37.76 -9.85
CA ASP A 132 -12.78 38.55 -9.47
C ASP A 132 -12.48 39.49 -8.30
N ALA A 133 -11.70 39.05 -7.31
CA ALA A 133 -11.28 39.89 -6.19
C ALA A 133 -10.34 41.04 -6.60
N MET A 134 -9.42 40.80 -7.55
CA MET A 134 -8.54 41.85 -8.09
C MET A 134 -9.30 42.84 -8.99
N ALA A 135 -10.29 42.37 -9.75
CA ALA A 135 -11.11 43.21 -10.63
C ALA A 135 -12.04 44.17 -9.87
N CYS A 136 -12.48 43.81 -8.66
CA CYS A 136 -13.30 44.69 -7.81
C CYS A 136 -12.51 45.77 -7.04
N GLN A 137 -11.18 45.80 -7.14
CA GLN A 137 -10.33 46.72 -6.38
C GLN A 137 -9.91 47.98 -7.16
N HIS A 138 -10.55 48.25 -8.30
CA HIS A 138 -10.27 49.38 -9.20
C HIS A 138 -11.56 50.08 -9.66
#